data_AF-A0A8K1CHG2-F1
#
_entry.id   AF-A0A8K1CHG2-F1
#
_cell.length_a   1.000
_cell.length_b   1.000
_cell.length_c   1.000
_cell.angle_alpha   90.00
_cell.angle_beta   90.00
_cell.angle_gamma   90.00
#
_symmetry.space_group_name_H-M   'P 1'
#
loop_
_entity.id
_entity.type
_entity.pdbx_description
1 polymer ?
#
loop_
_entity_poly.entity_id
_entity_poly.type
_entity_poly.pdbx_seq_one_letter_code
_entity_poly.pdbx_strand_id
1 'polypeptide(L)'
;MTGPLKKNALAALSSRKTDGTGLRVAIVHAKWNAEVVNALVTGCKQELLKSGVKEDDIIVLEVSGAYELPYAASRAIASQKIDAVVCIGCLIKGGTMHFEYICEAVTQGIMRVQLDTGVPVLFGVLTVVTEEQAKERAGLTKNGHNHGIEWAQTAVEMARLREITSKGGCPMRAPEKKPYHDLSGCPFFTVSAWLHVATISTLAFAALTAWKKIN
;
A
#
# COMPACT_ATOMS: atom_id res chain seq x y z
N MET A 1 -27.53 16.91 10.57
CA MET A 1 -26.24 17.40 10.01
C MET A 1 -26.30 17.41 8.48
N THR A 2 -26.71 18.55 7.92
CA THR A 2 -26.72 18.84 6.47
C THR A 2 -25.78 20.00 6.24
N GLY A 3 -24.56 19.71 5.77
CA GLY A 3 -23.54 20.72 5.54
C GLY A 3 -22.68 20.41 4.31
N PRO A 4 -21.92 21.41 3.80
CA PRO A 4 -21.07 21.28 2.61
C PRO A 4 -20.11 20.09 2.67
N LEU A 5 -19.59 19.77 3.86
CA LEU A 5 -18.70 18.63 4.09
C LEU A 5 -19.36 17.28 3.78
N LYS A 6 -20.62 17.06 4.21
CA LYS A 6 -21.37 15.83 3.91
C LYS A 6 -21.64 15.71 2.41
N LYS A 7 -21.98 16.83 1.75
CA LYS A 7 -22.20 16.90 0.30
C LYS A 7 -20.92 16.59 -0.48
N ASN A 8 -19.78 17.11 -0.03
CA ASN A 8 -18.47 16.87 -0.66
C ASN A 8 -17.98 15.43 -0.46
N ALA A 9 -18.20 14.83 0.71
CA ALA A 9 -17.88 13.42 0.96
C ALA A 9 -18.75 12.48 0.11
N LEU A 10 -20.06 12.74 0.02
CA LEU A 10 -20.97 11.97 -0.84
C LEU A 10 -20.65 12.15 -2.32
N ALA A 11 -20.32 13.37 -2.75
CA ALA A 11 -19.90 13.64 -4.13
C ALA A 11 -18.59 12.91 -4.48
N ALA A 12 -17.64 12.87 -3.56
CA ALA A 12 -16.39 12.14 -3.72
C ALA A 12 -16.59 10.62 -3.80
N LEU A 13 -17.50 10.06 -2.99
CA LEU A 13 -17.92 8.66 -3.06
C LEU A 13 -18.62 8.31 -4.38
N SER A 14 -19.21 9.30 -5.07
CA SER A 14 -19.90 9.11 -6.35
C SER A 14 -19.06 9.49 -7.58
N SER A 15 -17.87 10.07 -7.41
CA SER A 15 -17.05 10.57 -8.52
C SER A 15 -15.98 9.55 -8.92
N ARG A 16 -16.03 9.06 -10.17
CA ARG A 16 -14.91 8.36 -10.81
C ARG A 16 -13.79 9.36 -11.13
N LYS A 17 -13.02 9.77 -10.11
CA LYS A 17 -11.84 10.61 -10.30
C LYS A 17 -10.65 9.74 -10.69
N THR A 18 -10.16 9.94 -11.90
CA THR A 18 -9.01 9.23 -12.46
C THR A 18 -7.75 10.09 -12.52
N ASP A 19 -7.73 11.23 -11.82
CA ASP A 19 -6.53 12.07 -11.73
C ASP A 19 -5.58 11.52 -10.67
N GLY A 20 -4.42 11.02 -11.09
CA GLY A 20 -3.34 10.45 -10.28
C GLY A 20 -2.27 11.45 -9.86
N THR A 21 -2.40 12.73 -10.19
CA THR A 21 -1.37 13.75 -9.91
C THR A 21 -1.02 13.81 -8.42
N GLY A 22 0.25 13.57 -8.08
CA GLY A 22 0.75 13.61 -6.71
C GLY A 22 0.40 12.39 -5.83
N LEU A 23 -0.16 11.33 -6.43
CA LEU A 23 -0.29 10.03 -5.78
C LEU A 23 0.99 9.22 -5.93
N ARG A 24 1.27 8.37 -4.95
CA ARG A 24 2.34 7.37 -4.99
C ARG A 24 1.75 5.96 -4.96
N VAL A 25 1.98 5.19 -6.02
CA VAL A 25 1.35 3.88 -6.22
C VAL A 25 2.42 2.81 -6.31
N ALA A 26 2.23 1.69 -5.61
CA ALA A 26 3.09 0.53 -5.74
C ALA A 26 2.40 -0.59 -6.53
N ILE A 27 3.13 -1.19 -7.46
CA ILE A 27 2.79 -2.42 -8.16
C ILE A 27 3.64 -3.51 -7.53
N VAL A 28 3.00 -4.51 -6.93
CA VAL A 28 3.69 -5.71 -6.41
C VAL A 28 3.27 -6.87 -7.29
N HIS A 29 4.20 -7.54 -7.96
CA HIS A 29 3.85 -8.59 -8.92
C HIS A 29 4.63 -9.89 -8.72
N ALA A 30 3.99 -11.01 -9.04
CA ALA A 30 4.61 -12.34 -9.00
C ALA A 30 5.46 -12.62 -10.24
N LYS A 31 6.46 -13.50 -10.13
CA LYS A 31 7.26 -14.00 -11.26
C LYS A 31 6.58 -15.10 -12.07
N TRP A 32 5.73 -15.90 -11.43
CA TRP A 32 5.02 -16.99 -12.09
C TRP A 32 4.05 -16.48 -13.16
N ASN A 33 3.95 -17.21 -14.27
CA ASN A 33 3.17 -16.82 -15.45
C ASN A 33 3.61 -15.47 -16.05
N ALA A 34 4.93 -15.30 -16.20
CA ALA A 34 5.59 -14.04 -16.56
C ALA A 34 5.03 -13.35 -17.81
N GLU A 35 4.68 -14.09 -18.87
CA GLU A 35 4.10 -13.51 -20.08
C GLU A 35 2.81 -12.72 -19.76
N VAL A 36 1.89 -13.35 -19.02
CA VAL A 36 0.60 -12.79 -18.60
C VAL A 36 0.83 -11.67 -17.59
N VAL A 37 1.64 -11.91 -16.56
CA VAL A 37 1.88 -10.94 -15.47
C VAL A 37 2.57 -9.69 -16.00
N ASN A 38 3.59 -9.82 -16.85
CA ASN A 38 4.30 -8.67 -17.41
C ASN A 38 3.40 -7.82 -18.31
N ALA A 39 2.49 -8.43 -19.06
CA ALA A 39 1.49 -7.71 -19.85
C ALA A 39 0.53 -6.91 -18.95
N LEU A 40 0.07 -7.50 -17.84
CA LEU A 40 -0.78 -6.83 -16.84
C LEU A 40 -0.04 -5.68 -16.14
N VAL A 41 1.20 -5.90 -15.70
CA VAL A 41 2.06 -4.88 -15.08
C VAL A 41 2.29 -3.72 -16.04
N THR A 42 2.57 -4.02 -17.32
CA THR A 42 2.78 -2.99 -18.35
C THR A 42 1.52 -2.16 -18.56
N GLY A 43 0.36 -2.81 -18.71
CA GLY A 43 -0.92 -2.12 -18.87
C GLY A 43 -1.28 -1.25 -17.65
N CYS A 44 -1.02 -1.77 -16.45
CA CYS A 44 -1.22 -1.05 -15.19
C CYS A 44 -0.34 0.19 -15.11
N LYS A 45 0.98 0.04 -15.34
CA LYS A 45 1.93 1.16 -15.31
C LYS A 45 1.60 2.23 -16.35
N GLN A 46 1.27 1.84 -17.58
CA GLN A 46 0.90 2.77 -18.65
C GLN A 46 -0.35 3.58 -18.28
N GLU A 47 -1.36 2.95 -17.69
CA GLU A 47 -2.58 3.65 -17.30
C GLU A 47 -2.37 4.55 -16.09
N LEU A 48 -1.49 4.20 -15.13
CA LEU A 48 -1.10 5.08 -14.03
C LEU A 48 -0.41 6.36 -14.55
N LEU A 49 0.53 6.20 -15.50
CA LEU A 49 1.19 7.34 -16.16
C LEU A 49 0.19 8.22 -16.91
N LYS A 50 -0.70 7.60 -17.68
CA LYS A 50 -1.79 8.30 -18.40
C LYS A 50 -2.74 9.03 -17.45
N SER A 51 -2.93 8.50 -16.24
CA SER A 51 -3.74 9.12 -15.19
C SER A 51 -3.01 10.28 -14.49
N GLY A 52 -1.73 10.53 -14.77
CA GLY A 52 -0.95 11.65 -14.22
C GLY A 52 -0.08 11.30 -13.00
N VAL A 53 0.05 10.02 -12.64
CA VAL A 53 1.05 9.58 -11.66
C VAL A 53 2.43 9.76 -12.28
N LYS A 54 3.40 10.34 -11.54
CA LYS A 54 4.77 10.49 -12.03
C LYS A 54 5.48 9.15 -12.03
N GLU A 55 6.38 8.94 -13.00
CA GLU A 55 7.20 7.72 -13.08
C GLU A 55 7.94 7.42 -11.77
N ASP A 56 8.56 8.42 -11.14
CA ASP A 56 9.28 8.28 -9.85
C ASP A 56 8.36 7.92 -8.67
N ASP A 57 7.06 8.15 -8.81
CA ASP A 57 6.02 7.82 -7.82
C ASP A 57 5.35 6.45 -8.10
N ILE A 58 5.78 5.74 -9.17
CA ILE A 58 5.37 4.36 -9.45
C ILE A 58 6.47 3.41 -8.98
N ILE A 59 6.21 2.72 -7.87
CA ILE A 59 7.13 1.73 -7.33
C ILE A 59 6.76 0.36 -7.91
N VAL A 60 7.72 -0.38 -8.46
CA VAL A 60 7.49 -1.75 -8.95
C VAL A 60 8.33 -2.72 -8.11
N LEU A 61 7.67 -3.68 -7.46
CA LEU A 61 8.28 -4.71 -6.62
C LEU A 61 7.92 -6.08 -7.18
N GLU A 62 8.93 -6.93 -7.37
CA GLU A 62 8.75 -8.29 -7.86
C GLU A 62 8.93 -9.30 -6.73
N VAL A 63 8.05 -10.31 -6.67
CA VAL A 63 8.09 -11.40 -5.68
C VAL A 63 8.07 -12.78 -6.35
N SER A 64 8.45 -13.82 -5.60
CA SER A 64 8.55 -15.19 -6.10
C SER A 64 7.23 -15.70 -6.69
N GLY A 65 6.15 -15.73 -5.92
CA GLY A 65 4.83 -16.18 -6.38
C GLY A 65 3.69 -15.32 -5.83
N ALA A 66 2.46 -15.67 -6.20
CA ALA A 66 1.28 -14.94 -5.75
C ALA A 66 1.11 -14.98 -4.21
N TYR A 67 1.58 -16.05 -3.57
CA TYR A 67 1.51 -16.24 -2.12
C TYR A 67 2.27 -15.15 -1.33
N GLU A 68 3.32 -14.57 -1.90
CA GLU A 68 4.11 -13.50 -1.27
C GLU A 68 3.52 -12.10 -1.47
N LEU A 69 2.52 -11.92 -2.35
CA LEU A 69 1.93 -10.61 -2.65
C LEU A 69 1.42 -9.86 -1.42
N PRO A 70 0.64 -10.48 -0.49
CA PRO A 70 0.16 -9.78 0.70
C PRO A 70 1.31 -9.29 1.58
N TYR A 71 2.33 -10.13 1.79
CA TYR A 71 3.48 -9.78 2.63
C TYR A 71 4.24 -8.59 2.01
N ALA A 72 4.58 -8.67 0.73
CA ALA A 72 5.32 -7.60 0.06
C ALA A 72 4.52 -6.29 0.00
N ALA A 73 3.20 -6.34 -0.22
CA ALA A 73 2.33 -5.17 -0.15
C ALA A 73 2.37 -4.52 1.24
N SER A 74 2.24 -5.32 2.31
CA SER A 74 2.34 -4.84 3.69
C SER A 74 3.70 -4.19 3.96
N ARG A 75 4.79 -4.80 3.51
CA ARG A 75 6.14 -4.24 3.67
C ARG A 75 6.33 -2.94 2.90
N ALA A 76 5.82 -2.85 1.68
CA ALA A 76 5.89 -1.64 0.86
C ALA A 76 5.15 -0.47 1.54
N ILE A 77 3.96 -0.72 2.07
CA ILE A 77 3.17 0.27 2.79
C ILE A 77 3.87 0.72 4.07
N ALA A 78 4.51 -0.21 4.80
CA ALA A 78 5.22 0.10 6.03
C ALA A 78 6.53 0.87 5.80
N SER A 79 7.20 0.67 4.66
CA SER A 79 8.52 1.27 4.40
C SER A 79 8.46 2.72 3.92
N GLN A 80 7.36 3.13 3.29
CA GLN A 80 7.25 4.46 2.69
C GLN A 80 5.80 4.89 2.51
N LYS A 81 5.60 6.19 2.27
CA LYS A 81 4.27 6.71 1.95
C LYS A 81 3.80 6.12 0.61
N ILE A 82 2.72 5.34 0.66
CA ILE A 82 2.01 4.78 -0.49
C ILE A 82 0.52 5.13 -0.35
N ASP A 83 -0.08 5.58 -1.44
CA ASP A 83 -1.49 5.97 -1.49
C ASP A 83 -2.39 4.82 -1.98
N ALA A 84 -1.87 3.91 -2.81
CA ALA A 84 -2.51 2.64 -3.18
C ALA A 84 -1.47 1.59 -3.61
N VAL A 85 -1.83 0.31 -3.47
CA VAL A 85 -1.04 -0.83 -3.95
C VAL A 85 -1.88 -1.65 -4.93
N VAL A 86 -1.26 -2.12 -6.02
CA VAL A 86 -1.83 -3.09 -6.96
C VAL A 86 -1.04 -4.38 -6.85
N CYS A 87 -1.66 -5.44 -6.31
CA CYS A 87 -1.05 -6.77 -6.26
C CYS A 87 -1.39 -7.50 -7.56
N ILE A 88 -0.40 -7.80 -8.40
CA ILE A 88 -0.58 -8.45 -9.70
C ILE A 88 -0.06 -9.89 -9.67
N GLY A 89 -0.92 -10.83 -10.05
CA GLY A 89 -0.53 -12.23 -10.15
C GLY A 89 -1.41 -13.00 -11.12
N CYS A 90 -1.00 -14.23 -11.43
CA CYS A 90 -1.80 -15.15 -12.21
C CYS A 90 -1.62 -16.56 -11.63
N LEU A 91 -2.74 -17.18 -11.26
CA LEU A 91 -2.85 -18.54 -10.78
C LEU A 91 -3.70 -19.32 -11.79
N ILE A 92 -3.15 -20.42 -12.29
CA ILE A 92 -3.79 -21.28 -13.29
C ILE A 92 -4.00 -22.65 -12.65
N LYS A 93 -5.22 -23.18 -12.75
CA LYS A 93 -5.59 -24.45 -12.13
C LYS A 93 -4.75 -25.60 -12.70
N GLY A 94 -4.04 -26.29 -11.81
CA GLY A 94 -3.30 -27.51 -12.11
C GLY A 94 -4.05 -28.78 -11.69
N GLY A 95 -3.30 -29.88 -11.53
CA GLY A 95 -3.87 -31.19 -11.16
C GLY A 95 -4.11 -31.43 -9.66
N THR A 96 -3.79 -30.47 -8.79
CA THR A 96 -3.89 -30.62 -7.32
C THR A 96 -4.63 -29.45 -6.67
N MET A 97 -5.02 -29.62 -5.41
CA MET A 97 -5.66 -28.58 -4.58
C MET A 97 -4.76 -27.38 -4.28
N HIS A 98 -3.48 -27.41 -4.69
CA HIS A 98 -2.55 -26.30 -4.47
C HIS A 98 -3.07 -24.96 -5.00
N PHE A 99 -3.73 -24.99 -6.17
CA PHE A 99 -4.39 -23.82 -6.75
C PHE A 99 -5.41 -23.21 -5.79
N GLU A 100 -6.35 -24.01 -5.28
CA GLU A 100 -7.45 -23.50 -4.44
C GLU A 100 -6.93 -22.92 -3.13
N TYR A 101 -5.98 -23.60 -2.47
CA TYR A 101 -5.40 -23.11 -1.21
C TYR A 101 -4.60 -21.81 -1.38
N ILE A 102 -3.87 -21.65 -2.48
CA ILE A 102 -3.16 -20.39 -2.75
C ILE A 102 -4.16 -19.28 -3.10
N CYS A 103 -5.15 -19.55 -3.96
CA CYS A 103 -6.18 -18.57 -4.32
C CYS A 103 -6.87 -18.02 -3.07
N GLU A 104 -7.30 -18.89 -2.16
CA GLU A 104 -7.95 -18.50 -0.91
C GLU A 104 -7.02 -17.68 -0.03
N ALA A 105 -5.80 -18.17 0.24
CA ALA A 105 -4.84 -17.50 1.12
C ALA A 105 -4.44 -16.11 0.60
N VAL A 106 -4.22 -15.97 -0.71
CA VAL A 106 -3.84 -14.69 -1.34
C VAL A 106 -5.00 -13.71 -1.32
N THR A 107 -6.21 -14.17 -1.62
CA THR A 107 -7.43 -13.32 -1.58
C THR A 107 -7.65 -12.77 -0.17
N GLN A 108 -7.61 -13.64 0.85
CA GLN A 108 -7.78 -13.24 2.25
C GLN A 108 -6.63 -12.35 2.73
N GLY A 109 -5.39 -12.68 2.34
CA GLY A 109 -4.21 -11.91 2.69
C GLY A 109 -4.24 -10.49 2.15
N ILE A 110 -4.54 -10.31 0.86
CA ILE A 110 -4.64 -8.98 0.24
C ILE A 110 -5.75 -8.16 0.90
N MET A 111 -6.93 -8.76 1.12
CA MET A 111 -8.03 -8.10 1.82
C MET A 111 -7.61 -7.68 3.24
N ARG A 112 -6.92 -8.55 3.97
CA ARG A 112 -6.46 -8.26 5.33
C ARG A 112 -5.48 -7.10 5.38
N VAL A 113 -4.50 -7.07 4.48
CA VAL A 113 -3.53 -5.97 4.38
C VAL A 113 -4.24 -4.65 4.10
N GLN A 114 -5.21 -4.64 3.19
CA GLN A 114 -6.02 -3.44 2.90
C GLN A 114 -6.73 -2.90 4.15
N LEU A 115 -7.39 -3.78 4.91
CA LEU A 115 -8.16 -3.39 6.09
C LEU A 115 -7.25 -2.97 7.26
N ASP A 116 -6.14 -3.67 7.48
CA ASP A 116 -5.24 -3.41 8.60
C ASP A 116 -4.41 -2.14 8.40
N THR A 117 -3.99 -1.86 7.17
CA THR A 117 -3.16 -0.68 6.87
C THR A 117 -4.00 0.57 6.56
N GLY A 118 -5.27 0.38 6.21
CA GLY A 118 -6.14 1.45 5.71
C GLY A 118 -5.67 2.06 4.38
N VAL A 119 -4.73 1.42 3.67
CA VAL A 119 -4.30 1.75 2.31
C VAL A 119 -5.03 0.80 1.34
N PRO A 120 -5.65 1.28 0.25
CA PRO A 120 -6.24 0.42 -0.77
C PRO A 120 -5.19 -0.54 -1.33
N VAL A 121 -5.49 -1.85 -1.27
CA VAL A 121 -4.67 -2.90 -1.87
C VAL A 121 -5.56 -3.69 -2.81
N LEU A 122 -5.29 -3.52 -4.10
CA LEU A 122 -6.13 -4.06 -5.16
C LEU A 122 -5.76 -5.50 -5.47
N PHE A 123 -6.81 -6.29 -5.66
CA PHE A 123 -6.74 -7.69 -6.02
C PHE A 123 -6.62 -7.85 -7.54
N GLY A 124 -5.39 -7.66 -8.07
CA GLY A 124 -5.04 -7.90 -9.46
C GLY A 124 -4.54 -9.32 -9.72
N VAL A 125 -5.12 -10.32 -9.06
CA VAL A 125 -4.71 -11.73 -9.21
C VAL A 125 -5.72 -12.47 -10.07
N LEU A 126 -5.29 -12.90 -11.26
CA LEU A 126 -6.11 -13.76 -12.11
C LEU A 126 -6.15 -15.17 -11.52
N THR A 127 -7.35 -15.68 -11.25
CA THR A 127 -7.58 -17.07 -10.82
C THR A 127 -8.36 -17.80 -11.90
N VAL A 128 -7.64 -18.46 -12.81
CA VAL A 128 -8.21 -19.02 -14.05
C VAL A 128 -7.99 -20.52 -14.13
N VAL A 129 -8.75 -21.18 -15.01
CA VAL A 129 -8.65 -22.62 -15.22
C VAL A 129 -7.82 -23.01 -16.45
N THR A 130 -7.56 -22.07 -17.38
CA THR A 130 -6.72 -22.31 -18.56
C THR A 130 -5.77 -21.14 -18.84
N GLU A 131 -4.70 -21.40 -19.59
CA GLU A 131 -3.76 -20.36 -20.04
C GLU A 131 -4.40 -19.38 -21.02
N GLU A 132 -5.30 -19.85 -21.89
CA GLU A 132 -6.04 -19.00 -22.83
C GLU A 132 -6.88 -17.95 -22.10
N GLN A 133 -7.51 -18.31 -20.99
CA GLN A 133 -8.24 -17.35 -20.15
C GLN A 133 -7.28 -16.30 -19.57
N ALA A 134 -6.11 -16.73 -19.09
CA ALA A 134 -5.10 -15.80 -18.58
C ALA A 134 -4.69 -14.78 -19.66
N LYS A 135 -4.40 -15.27 -20.87
CA LYS A 135 -4.01 -14.45 -22.03
C LYS A 135 -5.13 -13.50 -22.46
N GLU A 136 -6.39 -13.95 -22.48
CA GLU A 136 -7.55 -13.09 -22.76
C GLU A 136 -7.65 -11.93 -21.75
N ARG A 137 -7.45 -12.20 -20.46
CA ARG A 137 -7.55 -11.19 -19.39
C ARG A 137 -6.32 -10.30 -19.23
N ALA A 138 -5.21 -10.68 -19.86
CA ALA A 138 -4.03 -9.84 -20.02
C ALA A 138 -4.00 -9.07 -21.35
N GLY A 139 -5.02 -9.20 -22.21
CA GLY A 139 -5.05 -8.54 -23.51
C GLY A 139 -4.04 -9.09 -24.52
N LEU A 140 -3.59 -10.34 -24.34
CA LEU A 140 -2.62 -11.01 -25.22
C LEU A 140 -3.29 -11.73 -26.40
N THR A 141 -4.63 -11.75 -26.46
CA THR A 141 -5.39 -12.29 -27.58
C THR A 141 -6.05 -11.17 -28.38
N LYS A 142 -6.45 -11.43 -29.63
CA LYS A 142 -7.02 -10.43 -30.55
C LYS A 142 -8.23 -9.67 -29.97
N ASN A 143 -9.06 -10.33 -29.17
CA ASN A 143 -10.25 -9.76 -28.54
C ASN A 143 -10.08 -9.64 -27.01
N GLY A 144 -8.85 -9.83 -26.49
CA GLY A 144 -8.56 -9.80 -25.08
C GLY A 144 -8.63 -8.38 -24.51
N HIS A 145 -8.94 -8.28 -23.23
CA HIS A 145 -8.95 -7.03 -22.49
C HIS A 145 -7.94 -7.10 -21.36
N ASN A 146 -6.99 -6.17 -21.32
CA ASN A 146 -5.96 -6.13 -20.28
C ASN A 146 -6.51 -5.49 -18.99
N HIS A 147 -6.81 -6.33 -18.00
CA HIS A 147 -7.39 -5.90 -16.73
C HIS A 147 -6.41 -5.06 -15.88
N GLY A 148 -5.12 -5.08 -16.18
CA GLY A 148 -4.13 -4.20 -15.55
C GLY A 148 -4.50 -2.72 -15.67
N ILE A 149 -5.15 -2.34 -16.78
CA ILE A 149 -5.65 -0.98 -17.03
C ILE A 149 -6.75 -0.63 -16.01
N GLU A 150 -7.75 -1.50 -15.84
CA GLU A 150 -8.85 -1.29 -14.90
C GLU A 150 -8.36 -1.26 -13.45
N TRP A 151 -7.37 -2.08 -13.12
CA TRP A 151 -6.76 -2.08 -11.79
C TRP A 151 -6.02 -0.77 -11.51
N ALA A 152 -5.31 -0.20 -12.47
CA ALA A 152 -4.69 1.12 -12.32
C ALA A 152 -5.72 2.23 -12.10
N GLN A 153 -6.80 2.23 -12.88
CA GLN A 153 -7.90 3.21 -12.73
C GLN A 153 -8.53 3.11 -11.34
N THR A 154 -8.80 1.88 -10.90
CA THR A 154 -9.32 1.60 -9.56
C THR A 154 -8.34 2.05 -8.49
N ALA A 155 -7.02 1.93 -8.71
CA ALA A 155 -6.01 2.31 -7.73
C ALA A 155 -6.05 3.81 -7.47
N VAL A 156 -6.14 4.60 -8.55
CA VAL A 156 -6.25 6.05 -8.49
C VAL A 156 -7.57 6.45 -7.82
N GLU A 157 -8.69 5.86 -8.22
CA GLU A 157 -10.00 6.15 -7.63
C GLU A 157 -10.03 5.89 -6.12
N MET A 158 -9.53 4.72 -5.70
CA MET A 158 -9.52 4.33 -4.29
C MET A 158 -8.53 5.16 -3.47
N ALA A 159 -7.37 5.53 -4.05
CA ALA A 159 -6.43 6.45 -3.41
C ALA A 159 -7.06 7.84 -3.20
N ARG A 160 -7.82 8.35 -4.18
CA ARG A 160 -8.55 9.63 -4.04
C ARG A 160 -9.67 9.54 -3.02
N LEU A 161 -10.42 8.45 -3.00
CA LEU A 161 -11.42 8.21 -1.98
C LEU A 161 -10.80 8.24 -0.58
N ARG A 162 -9.68 7.52 -0.38
CA ARG A 162 -8.92 7.54 0.87
C ARG A 162 -8.41 8.94 1.21
N GLU A 163 -7.86 9.68 0.25
CA GLU A 163 -7.35 11.03 0.47
C GLU A 163 -8.45 11.97 0.99
N ILE A 164 -9.61 11.96 0.34
CA ILE A 164 -10.74 12.83 0.69
C ILE A 164 -11.31 12.46 2.06
N THR A 165 -11.47 11.17 2.33
CA THR A 165 -11.98 10.66 3.63
C THR A 165 -10.97 10.79 4.77
N SER A 166 -9.67 10.86 4.47
CA SER A 166 -8.62 11.08 5.47
C SER A 166 -8.41 12.55 5.83
N LYS A 167 -8.56 13.47 4.86
CA LYS A 167 -8.44 14.93 5.08
C LYS A 167 -9.71 15.52 5.66
N GLY A 168 -10.87 15.08 5.19
CA GLY A 168 -12.16 15.37 5.81
C GLY A 168 -12.43 14.29 6.82
N GLY A 169 -12.01 14.48 8.08
CA GLY A 169 -12.34 13.57 9.17
C GLY A 169 -13.80 13.10 9.04
N CYS A 170 -14.00 11.79 9.12
CA CYS A 170 -15.32 11.20 8.91
C CYS A 170 -16.36 11.95 9.76
N PRO A 171 -17.43 12.53 9.19
CA PRO A 171 -18.45 13.18 10.00
C PRO A 171 -19.17 12.19 10.95
N MET A 172 -18.92 10.88 10.82
CA MET A 172 -19.49 9.81 11.66
C MET A 172 -18.46 9.06 12.53
N ARG A 173 -17.17 9.39 12.50
CA ARG A 173 -16.16 8.74 13.35
C ARG A 173 -15.33 9.82 14.02
N ALA A 174 -15.19 9.74 15.35
CA ALA A 174 -14.24 10.58 16.06
C ALA A 174 -12.88 10.48 15.36
N PRO A 175 -12.16 11.60 15.17
CA PRO A 175 -10.88 11.61 14.47
C PRO A 175 -9.98 10.53 15.05
N GLU A 176 -9.64 9.54 14.23
CA GLU A 176 -8.75 8.47 14.63
C GLU A 176 -7.38 9.09 14.83
N LYS A 177 -6.88 9.05 16.07
CA LYS A 177 -5.51 9.44 16.36
C LYS A 177 -4.61 8.49 15.58
N LYS A 178 -3.99 8.98 14.51
CA LYS A 178 -2.99 8.22 13.74
C LYS A 178 -1.91 7.72 14.72
N PRO A 179 -1.61 6.42 14.76
CA PRO A 179 -0.74 5.85 15.79
C PRO A 179 0.72 6.31 15.70
N TYR A 180 1.14 6.92 14.59
CA TYR A 180 2.53 7.33 14.38
C TYR A 180 2.60 8.62 13.58
N HIS A 181 2.55 9.77 14.25
CA HIS A 181 3.06 11.01 13.65
C HIS A 181 3.82 11.91 14.60
N ASP A 182 3.84 11.62 15.90
CA ASP A 182 4.54 12.47 16.83
C ASP A 182 4.97 11.71 18.09
N LEU A 183 6.26 11.36 18.17
CA LEU A 183 6.86 10.83 19.40
C LEU A 183 7.13 11.92 20.44
N SER A 184 6.94 13.21 20.11
CA SER A 184 7.18 14.31 21.05
C SER A 184 6.19 14.34 22.22
N GLY A 185 5.04 13.68 22.09
CA GLY A 185 4.05 13.51 23.15
C GLY A 185 4.17 12.22 23.97
N CYS A 186 5.18 11.37 23.71
CA CYS A 186 5.30 10.07 24.37
C CYS A 186 5.98 10.21 25.75
N PRO A 187 5.30 9.92 26.87
CA PRO A 187 5.90 10.04 28.21
C PRO A 187 7.10 9.10 28.41
N PHE A 188 7.21 8.04 27.61
CA PHE A 188 8.38 7.14 27.62
C PHE A 188 9.65 7.77 27.01
N PHE A 189 9.53 8.67 26.03
CA PHE A 189 10.69 9.30 25.38
C PHE A 189 11.18 10.54 26.13
N THR A 190 10.27 11.31 26.74
CA THR A 190 10.68 12.46 27.56
C THR A 190 11.40 11.99 28.81
N VAL A 191 10.92 10.96 29.51
CA VAL A 191 11.57 10.53 30.75
C VAL A 191 12.94 9.88 30.51
N SER A 192 13.13 9.10 29.43
CA SER A 192 14.44 8.46 29.16
C SER A 192 15.52 9.44 28.69
N ALA A 193 15.14 10.43 27.87
CA ALA A 193 16.07 11.46 27.41
C ALA A 193 16.58 12.33 28.58
N TRP A 194 15.68 12.72 29.50
CA TRP A 194 16.07 13.49 30.68
C TRP A 194 16.88 12.66 31.69
N LEU A 195 16.57 11.37 31.86
CA LEU A 195 17.38 10.48 32.71
C LEU A 195 18.81 10.31 32.17
N HIS A 196 18.98 10.14 30.85
CA HIS A 196 20.30 10.00 30.24
C HIS A 196 21.11 11.29 30.30
N VAL A 197 20.50 12.45 30.07
CA VAL A 197 21.18 13.74 30.24
C VAL A 197 21.60 13.96 31.71
N ALA A 198 20.74 13.63 32.67
CA ALA A 198 21.06 13.76 34.10
C ALA A 198 22.19 12.80 34.56
N THR A 199 22.21 11.56 34.07
CA THR A 199 23.28 10.60 34.40
C THR A 199 24.61 10.97 33.77
N ILE A 200 24.62 11.48 32.53
CA ILE A 200 25.86 11.97 31.89
C ILE A 200 26.40 13.20 32.64
N SER A 201 25.51 14.10 33.07
CA SER A 201 25.89 15.32 33.81
C SER A 201 26.53 14.99 35.17
N THR A 202 25.95 14.04 35.90
CA THR A 202 26.44 13.64 37.23
C THR A 202 27.75 12.85 37.15
N LEU A 203 27.91 11.97 36.15
CA LEU A 203 29.17 11.28 35.89
C LEU A 203 30.28 12.26 35.47
N ALA A 204 29.96 13.25 34.63
CA ALA A 204 30.93 14.28 34.24
C ALA A 204 31.38 15.12 35.46
N PHE A 205 30.46 15.47 36.36
CA PHE A 205 30.78 16.22 37.57
C PHE A 205 31.60 15.39 38.57
N ALA A 206 31.29 14.11 38.73
CA ALA A 206 32.06 13.17 39.55
C ALA A 206 33.49 12.97 39.00
N ALA A 207 33.64 12.85 37.67
CA ALA A 207 34.95 12.76 37.04
C ALA A 207 35.78 14.04 37.22
N LEU A 208 35.16 15.21 37.10
CA LEU A 208 35.83 16.52 37.27
C LEU A 208 36.29 16.76 38.72
N THR A 209 35.48 16.35 39.69
CA THR A 209 35.81 16.46 41.11
C THR A 209 36.88 15.46 41.53
N ALA A 210 36.88 14.25 40.97
CA ALA A 210 37.96 13.29 41.16
C ALA A 210 39.29 13.78 40.54
N TRP A 211 39.24 14.36 39.34
CA TRP A 211 40.43 14.90 38.66
C TRP A 211 41.07 16.05 39.45
N LYS A 212 40.28 16.98 39.99
CA LYS A 212 40.76 18.07 40.88
C LYS A 212 41.34 17.62 42.22
N LYS A 213 41.17 16.34 42.60
CA LYS A 213 41.67 15.79 43.86
C LYS A 213 42.99 15.01 43.66
N ILE A 214 43.33 14.71 42.41
CA ILE A 214 44.51 13.93 42.00
C ILE A 214 45.60 14.84 41.41
N ASN A 215 45.23 16.00 40.87
CA ASN A 215 46.12 17.11 40.49
C ASN A 215 46.00 18.26 41.50
#